data_AF-A0A4P8SVJ9-F1
#
_entry.id   AF-A0A4P8SVJ9-F1
#
_cell.length_a   1.000
_cell.length_b   1.000
_cell.length_c   1.000
_cell.angle_alpha   90.00
_cell.angle_beta   90.00
_cell.angle_gamma   90.00
#
_symmetry.space_group_name_H-M   'P 1'
#
loop_
_entity.id
_entity.type
_entity.pdbx_description
1 polymer ?
#
loop_
_entity_poly.entity_id
_entity_poly.type
_entity_poly.pdbx_seq_one_letter_code
_entity_poly.pdbx_strand_id
1 'polypeptide(L)' 'MPWTPRTPAHRDPEQWRRRGLLPPAELDALVRARLGWLAVEDPAYADFFIDPMAALPGG' A
#
# COMPACT_ATOMS: atom_id res chain seq x y z
N MET A 1 8.30 5.40 4.03
CA MET A 1 8.07 6.85 3.79
C MET A 1 6.58 7.08 3.56
N PRO A 2 5.89 7.98 4.30
CA PRO A 2 4.50 8.28 4.01
C PRO A 2 4.38 8.88 2.61
N TRP A 3 3.38 8.44 1.83
CA TRP A 3 3.16 8.94 0.48
C TRP A 3 2.87 10.45 0.52
N THR A 4 3.71 11.24 -0.17
CA THR A 4 3.52 12.69 -0.27
C THR A 4 2.82 13.02 -1.59
N PRO A 5 1.57 13.52 -1.57
CA PRO A 5 0.87 13.90 -2.79
C PRO A 5 1.63 14.99 -3.55
N ARG A 6 2.00 14.69 -4.81
CA ARG A 6 2.81 15.56 -5.69
C ARG A 6 2.05 16.78 -6.23
N THR A 7 0.71 16.79 -6.17
CA THR A 7 -0.12 17.91 -6.66
C THR A 7 -1.18 18.31 -5.64
N PRO A 8 -1.63 19.59 -5.63
CA PRO A 8 -2.68 20.06 -4.73
C PRO A 8 -4.00 19.31 -4.91
N ALA A 9 -4.31 18.90 -6.14
CA ALA A 9 -5.49 18.11 -6.49
C ALA A 9 -5.55 16.77 -5.73
N HIS A 10 -4.40 16.17 -5.41
CA HIS A 10 -4.34 14.93 -4.63
C HIS A 10 -4.55 15.16 -3.13
N ARG A 11 -4.49 16.41 -2.64
CA ARG A 11 -4.72 16.75 -1.21
C ARG A 11 -6.18 17.06 -0.90
N ASP A 12 -7.00 17.37 -1.89
CA ASP A 12 -8.40 17.78 -1.70
C ASP A 12 -9.36 16.58 -1.77
N PRO A 13 -9.98 16.15 -0.66
CA PRO A 13 -10.88 14.99 -0.65
C PRO A 13 -12.06 15.11 -1.60
N GLU A 14 -12.57 16.32 -1.85
CA GLU A 14 -13.68 16.55 -2.77
C GLU A 14 -13.36 16.11 -4.20
N GLN A 15 -12.13 16.34 -4.65
CA GLN A 15 -11.71 15.99 -6.02
C GLN A 15 -11.65 14.48 -6.24
N TRP A 16 -11.35 13.71 -5.20
CA TRP A 16 -11.41 12.24 -5.25
C TRP A 16 -12.86 11.77 -5.36
N ARG A 17 -13.75 12.29 -4.51
CA ARG A 17 -15.17 11.92 -4.51
C ARG A 17 -15.86 12.26 -5.83
N ARG A 18 -15.56 13.41 -6.43
CA ARG A 18 -16.09 13.80 -7.76
C ARG A 18 -15.71 12.82 -8.87
N ARG A 19 -14.61 12.06 -8.68
CA ARG A 19 -14.15 11.02 -9.60
C ARG A 19 -14.64 9.61 -9.21
N GLY A 20 -15.48 9.49 -8.18
CA GLY A 20 -15.91 8.21 -7.63
C GLY A 20 -14.81 7.45 -6.88
N LEU A 21 -13.74 8.14 -6.47
CA LEU A 21 -12.61 7.55 -5.75
C LEU A 21 -12.68 7.87 -4.25
N LEU A 22 -12.10 7.00 -3.44
CA LEU A 22 -11.89 7.22 -2.00
C LEU A 22 -10.69 8.15 -1.76
N PRO A 23 -10.82 9.17 -0.89
CA PRO A 23 -9.68 9.98 -0.48
C PRO A 23 -8.59 9.13 0.21
N PRO A 24 -7.30 9.52 0.09
CA PRO A 24 -6.18 8.73 0.63
C PRO A 24 -6.30 8.37 2.11
N ALA A 25 -6.78 9.30 2.95
CA ALA A 25 -6.96 9.04 4.38
C ALA A 25 -8.06 8.01 4.67
N GLU A 26 -9.15 8.02 3.89
CA GLU A 26 -10.24 7.04 4.02
C GLU A 26 -9.78 5.66 3.51
N LEU A 27 -8.97 5.64 2.44
CA LEU A 27 -8.33 4.43 1.93
C LEU A 27 -7.38 3.83 2.97
N ASP A 28 -6.51 4.63 3.58
CA ASP A 28 -5.60 4.19 4.65
C ASP A 28 -6.37 3.60 5.84
N ALA A 29 -7.46 4.24 6.25
CA ALA A 29 -8.31 3.73 7.32
C ALA A 29 -8.95 2.38 6.96
N LEU A 30 -9.42 2.23 5.72
CA LEU A 30 -10.01 0.98 5.22
C LEU A 30 -8.97 -0.14 5.16
N VAL A 31 -7.78 0.14 4.65
CA VAL A 31 -6.67 -0.82 4.59
C VAL A 31 -6.29 -1.28 6.00
N ARG A 32 -6.14 -0.33 6.95
CA ARG A 32 -5.85 -0.64 8.36
C ARG A 32 -6.96 -1.45 9.02
N ALA A 33 -8.23 -1.13 8.76
CA ALA A 33 -9.36 -1.87 9.32
C ALA A 33 -9.43 -3.31 8.77
N ARG A 34 -9.08 -3.49 7.49
CA ARG A 34 -9.18 -4.79 6.81
C ARG A 34 -8.01 -5.72 7.11
N LEU A 35 -6.80 -5.19 7.10
CA LEU A 35 -5.56 -5.95 7.26
C LEU A 35 -5.01 -5.90 8.69
N GLY A 36 -5.55 -5.03 9.55
CA GLY A 36 -4.99 -4.77 10.87
C GLY A 36 -3.63 -4.05 10.81
N TRP A 37 -2.89 -4.11 11.91
CA TRP A 37 -1.43 -3.92 11.90
C TRP A 37 -0.79 -5.25 11.50
N LEU A 38 -0.88 -5.62 10.22
CA LEU A 38 0.07 -6.60 9.72
C LEU A 38 1.42 -5.88 9.71
N ALA A 39 2.29 -6.22 10.67
CA ALA A 39 3.70 -5.85 10.62
C ALA A 39 4.34 -6.63 9.46
N VAL A 40 4.06 -6.19 8.24
CA VAL A 40 4.86 -6.59 7.09
C VAL A 40 6.15 -5.82 7.28
N GLU A 41 7.24 -6.54 7.57
CA GLU A 41 8.56 -5.93 7.52
C GLU A 41 8.72 -5.27 6.15
N ASP A 42 9.13 -4.00 6.15
CA ASP A 42 9.35 -3.27 4.91
C ASP A 42 10.45 -4.04 4.16
N PRO A 43 10.14 -4.66 3.00
CA PRO A 43 11.06 -5.59 2.37
C PRO A 43 12.36 -4.86 2.04
N ALA A 44 13.48 -5.45 2.46
CA ALA A 44 14.78 -4.98 2.05
C ALA A 44 14.89 -5.13 0.53
N TYR A 45 15.72 -4.29 -0.09
CA TYR A 45 15.99 -4.39 -1.52
C TYR A 45 16.42 -5.80 -1.96
N ALA A 46 17.11 -6.54 -1.07
CA ALA A 46 17.54 -7.91 -1.30
C ALA A 46 16.36 -8.91 -1.40
N ASP A 47 15.25 -8.66 -0.73
CA ASP A 47 14.10 -9.57 -0.67
C ASP A 47 13.41 -9.72 -2.03
N PHE A 48 13.55 -8.72 -2.92
CA PHE A 48 13.02 -8.77 -4.28
C PHE A 48 13.78 -9.75 -5.20
N PHE A 49 14.95 -10.23 -4.79
CA PHE A 49 15.75 -11.19 -5.55
C PHE A 49 15.65 -12.62 -4.99
N ILE A 50 14.91 -12.82 -3.90
CA ILE A 50 14.66 -14.16 -3.39
C ILE A 50 13.65 -14.82 -4.31
N ASP A 51 14.07 -15.92 -4.95
CA ASP A 51 13.16 -16.77 -5.70
C ASP A 51 12.28 -17.54 -4.70
N PRO A 52 10.97 -17.24 -4.59
CA PRO A 52 10.08 -17.91 -3.65
C PRO A 52 9.88 -19.40 -4.00
N MET A 53 10.26 -19.83 -5.20
CA MET A 53 10.16 -21.22 -5.65
C MET A 53 11.44 -22.03 -5.40
N ALA A 54 12.57 -21.39 -5.06
CA ALA A 54 13.83 -22.09 -4.81
C ALA A 54 13.82 -22.94 -3.53
N ALA A 55 12.88 -22.67 -2.60
CA ALA A 55 12.77 -23.36 -1.32
C ALA A 55 11.81 -24.56 -1.32
N LEU A 56 11.15 -24.89 -2.44
CA LEU A 56 10.35 -26.11 -2.53
C LEU A 56 11.28 -27.28 -2.91
N PRO A 57 11.68 -28.17 -1.98
CA PRO A 57 12.25 -29.44 -2.39
C PRO A 57 11.21 -30.14 -3.26
N GLY A 58 11.63 -30.58 -4.45
CA GLY A 58 10.78 -31.23 -5.43
C GLY A 58 9.96 -32.37 -4.82
N GLY A 59 8.75 -32.54 -5.34
CA GLY A 59 7.88 -33.69 -5.05
C GLY A 59 8.39 -35.01 -5.62
#